data_AF-A0ABD0PAI5-F1
#
_entry.id   AF-A0ABD0PAI5-F1
#
_cell.length_a   1.000
_cell.length_b   1.000
_cell.length_c   1.000
_cell.angle_alpha   90.00
_cell.angle_beta   90.00
_cell.angle_gamma   90.00
#
_symmetry.space_group_name_H-M   'P 1'
#
loop_
_entity.id
_entity.type
_entity.pdbx_description
1 polymer ?
#
loop_
_entity_poly.entity_id
_entity_poly.type
_entity_poly.pdbx_seq_one_letter_code
_entity_poly.pdbx_strand_id
1 'polypeptide(L)'
;IVGNLIYYRYMNPAIVAPDGFDVVEFGAGSALLPGQRRTLGSIARILQHSAALKHFQGDSAHLHALNEYITHTHNRFRKFLRAVCDVPEPEERFNIDEYSETLILNRPVIYISISELINTHR
;
A
#
# COMPACT_ATOMS: atom_id res chain seq x y z
N ILE A 1 -11.39 2.65 -7.07
CA ILE A 1 -10.50 1.51 -7.45
C ILE A 1 -9.05 1.79 -7.04
N VAL A 2 -8.40 2.85 -7.52
CA VAL A 2 -7.01 3.21 -7.16
C VAL A 2 -6.76 3.22 -5.64
N GLY A 3 -7.67 3.82 -4.85
CA GLY A 3 -7.55 3.83 -3.39
C GLY A 3 -7.53 2.44 -2.74
N ASN A 4 -8.16 1.43 -3.36
CA ASN A 4 -8.10 0.06 -2.87
C ASN A 4 -6.70 -0.55 -3.04
N LEU A 5 -6.00 -0.23 -4.13
CA LEU A 5 -4.63 -0.68 -4.33
C LEU A 5 -3.68 0.08 -3.40
N ILE A 6 -3.65 1.40 -3.53
CA ILE A 6 -2.65 2.25 -2.86
C ILE A 6 -2.84 2.27 -1.34
N TYR A 7 -4.07 2.45 -0.86
CA TYR A 7 -4.30 2.49 0.59
C TYR A 7 -4.58 1.09 1.15
N TYR A 8 -5.65 0.43 0.71
CA TYR A 8 -6.12 -0.79 1.39
C TYR A 8 -5.18 -1.99 1.25
N ARG A 9 -4.61 -2.23 0.06
CA ARG A 9 -3.71 -3.37 -0.18
C ARG A 9 -2.26 -3.08 0.18
N TYR A 10 -1.78 -1.86 -0.06
CA TYR A 10 -0.38 -1.51 0.14
C TYR A 10 -0.11 -0.90 1.53
N MET A 11 -0.75 0.21 1.88
CA MET A 11 -0.44 0.92 3.14
C MET A 11 -1.10 0.33 4.39
N ASN A 12 -2.37 -0.07 4.31
CA ASN A 12 -3.16 -0.47 5.48
C ASN A 12 -2.56 -1.67 6.25
N PRO A 13 -2.02 -2.73 5.60
CA PRO A 13 -1.34 -3.82 6.31
C PRO A 13 -0.11 -3.32 7.09
N ALA A 14 0.69 -2.45 6.49
CA ALA A 14 1.88 -1.88 7.10
C ALA A 14 1.56 -0.95 8.29
N ILE A 15 0.39 -0.30 8.30
CA ILE A 15 -0.09 0.47 9.46
C ILE A 15 -0.52 -0.46 10.60
N VAL A 16 -1.20 -1.57 10.29
CA VAL A 16 -1.74 -2.49 11.33
C VAL A 16 -0.64 -3.36 11.94
N ALA A 17 0.36 -3.75 11.16
CA ALA A 17 1.48 -4.59 11.58
C ALA A 17 2.82 -4.02 11.09
N PRO A 18 3.25 -2.84 11.59
CA PRO A 18 4.47 -2.19 11.11
C PRO A 18 5.74 -3.02 11.33
N ASP A 19 5.73 -3.91 12.33
CA ASP A 19 6.77 -4.90 12.60
C ASP A 19 6.87 -5.97 11.50
N GLY A 20 5.74 -6.42 10.96
CA GLY A 20 5.70 -7.46 9.93
C GLY A 20 5.86 -6.94 8.50
N PHE A 21 5.97 -5.62 8.33
CA PHE A 21 6.11 -4.93 7.05
C PHE A 21 7.35 -4.01 7.04
N ASP A 22 8.29 -4.24 7.96
CA ASP A 22 9.57 -3.53 8.06
C ASP A 22 9.45 -1.99 8.12
N VAL A 23 8.36 -1.47 8.68
CA VAL A 23 8.15 -0.03 8.88
C VAL A 23 8.88 0.45 10.14
N VAL A 24 8.97 -0.41 11.16
CA VAL A 24 9.63 -0.13 12.43
C VAL A 24 10.47 -1.33 12.83
N GLU A 25 11.75 -1.10 13.10
CA GLU A 25 12.63 -2.12 13.65
C GLU A 25 12.34 -2.35 15.14
N PHE A 26 12.17 -3.61 15.51
CA PHE A 26 12.09 -4.04 16.89
C PHE A 26 13.35 -4.81 17.27
N GLY A 27 13.86 -4.56 18.48
CA GLY A 27 14.95 -5.36 19.03
C GLY A 27 14.56 -6.84 19.09
N ALA A 28 15.54 -7.74 19.05
CA ALA A 28 15.30 -9.19 19.08
C ALA A 28 14.39 -9.59 20.26
N GLY A 29 13.27 -10.27 19.96
CA GLY A 29 12.28 -10.69 20.96
C GLY A 29 11.28 -9.61 21.39
N SER A 30 11.40 -8.39 20.88
CA SER A 30 10.40 -7.33 21.06
C SER A 30 9.36 -7.41 19.95
N ALA A 31 8.10 -7.19 20.30
CA ALA A 31 6.99 -7.11 19.36
C ALA A 31 6.04 -5.99 19.77
N LEU A 32 5.12 -5.62 18.86
CA LEU A 32 4.08 -4.65 19.18
C LEU A 32 3.26 -5.09 20.38
N LEU A 33 3.13 -4.21 21.38
CA LEU A 33 2.27 -4.49 22.53
C LEU A 33 0.80 -4.58 22.07
N PRO A 34 -0.02 -5.44 22.70
CA PRO A 34 -1.43 -5.59 22.31
C PRO A 34 -2.22 -4.27 22.30
N GLY A 35 -1.90 -3.34 23.22
CA GLY A 35 -2.50 -2.01 23.25
C GLY A 35 -2.15 -1.17 22.02
N GLN A 36 -0.87 -1.15 21.62
CA GLN A 36 -0.40 -0.44 20.43
C GLN A 36 -1.06 -1.00 19.16
N ARG A 37 -1.14 -2.34 19.05
CA ARG A 37 -1.76 -3.01 17.91
C ARG A 37 -3.23 -2.66 17.78
N ARG A 38 -3.97 -2.60 18.89
CA ARG A 38 -5.37 -2.14 18.91
C ARG A 38 -5.49 -0.69 18.44
N THR A 39 -4.65 0.22 18.94
CA THR A 39 -4.66 1.63 18.53
C THR A 39 -4.39 1.78 17.03
N LEU A 40 -3.38 1.09 16.49
CA LEU A 40 -3.09 1.10 15.06
C LEU A 40 -4.25 0.52 14.25
N GLY A 41 -4.89 -0.56 14.71
CA GLY A 41 -6.09 -1.11 14.10
C GLY A 41 -7.25 -0.09 14.03
N SER A 42 -7.46 0.69 15.09
CA SER A 42 -8.47 1.77 15.11
C SER A 42 -8.12 2.90 14.13
N ILE A 43 -6.86 3.32 14.06
CA ILE A 43 -6.38 4.34 13.11
C ILE A 43 -6.58 3.84 11.68
N ALA A 44 -6.12 2.63 11.37
CA ALA A 44 -6.29 1.96 10.09
C ALA A 44 -7.76 1.89 9.67
N ARG A 45 -8.67 1.61 10.61
CA ARG A 45 -10.12 1.60 10.35
C ARG A 45 -10.64 2.97 9.94
N ILE A 46 -10.27 4.05 10.63
CA ILE A 46 -10.71 5.41 10.29
C ILE A 46 -10.18 5.81 8.91
N LEU A 47 -8.91 5.51 8.63
CA LEU A 47 -8.29 5.80 7.33
C LEU A 47 -8.92 4.97 6.20
N GLN A 48 -9.27 3.70 6.44
CA GLN A 48 -10.00 2.87 5.47
C GLN A 48 -11.39 3.45 5.14
N HIS A 49 -12.14 3.84 6.17
CA HIS A 49 -13.43 4.52 5.97
C HIS A 49 -13.26 5.85 5.21
N SER A 50 -12.19 6.61 5.49
CA SER A 50 -11.87 7.85 4.78
C SER A 50 -11.50 7.61 3.31
N ALA A 51 -10.68 6.61 3.02
CA ALA A 51 -10.29 6.25 1.66
C ALA A 51 -11.49 5.81 0.81
N ALA A 52 -12.48 5.15 1.43
CA ALA A 52 -13.68 4.64 0.77
C ALA A 52 -14.90 5.59 0.80
N LEU A 53 -14.81 6.77 1.46
CA LEU A 53 -15.96 7.62 1.79
C LEU A 53 -17.10 6.83 2.44
N LYS A 54 -16.76 5.97 3.40
CA LYS A 54 -17.73 5.14 4.11
C LYS A 54 -17.97 5.72 5.50
N HIS A 55 -19.16 6.27 5.72
CA HIS A 55 -19.56 6.72 7.06
C HIS A 55 -19.80 5.53 7.99
N PHE A 56 -19.57 5.75 9.29
CA PHE A 56 -20.04 4.84 10.33
C PHE A 56 -21.56 4.94 10.42
N GLN A 57 -22.23 3.80 10.56
CA GLN A 57 -23.69 3.65 10.67
C GLN A 57 -24.02 2.43 11.56
N GLY A 58 -25.28 2.31 12.01
CA GLY A 58 -25.79 1.16 12.78
C GLY A 58 -25.10 0.97 14.13
N ASP A 59 -24.53 -0.22 14.38
CA ASP A 59 -23.87 -0.61 15.64
C ASP A 59 -22.67 0.27 16.02
N SER A 60 -22.23 1.15 15.11
CA SER A 60 -21.18 2.15 15.34
C SER A 60 -21.74 3.57 15.57
N ALA A 61 -22.95 3.71 16.12
CA ALA A 61 -23.60 5.01 16.35
C ALA A 61 -22.74 5.98 17.17
N HIS A 62 -21.99 5.47 18.17
CA HIS A 62 -21.05 6.27 18.97
C HIS A 62 -19.91 6.89 18.14
N LEU A 63 -19.66 6.40 16.92
CA LEU A 63 -18.65 6.91 15.99
C LEU A 63 -19.22 7.89 14.95
N HIS A 64 -20.53 8.20 14.97
CA HIS A 64 -21.14 9.15 14.02
C HIS A 64 -20.49 10.54 14.06
N ALA A 65 -20.00 10.98 15.23
CA ALA A 65 -19.28 12.24 15.37
C ALA A 65 -18.03 12.33 14.48
N LEU A 66 -17.47 11.19 14.04
CA LEU A 66 -16.32 11.13 13.15
C LEU A 66 -16.69 11.26 11.66
N ASN A 67 -17.98 11.18 11.29
CA ASN A 67 -18.38 11.18 9.87
C ASN A 67 -18.05 12.49 9.14
N GLU A 68 -18.04 13.62 9.85
CA GLU A 68 -17.54 14.88 9.30
C GLU A 68 -16.05 14.79 8.98
N TYR A 69 -15.25 14.25 9.90
CA TYR A 69 -13.82 14.00 9.71
C TYR A 69 -13.56 13.02 8.55
N ILE A 70 -14.37 11.96 8.41
CA ILE A 70 -14.30 11.02 7.27
C ILE A 70 -14.47 11.77 5.95
N THR A 71 -15.50 12.62 5.84
CA THR A 71 -15.78 13.39 4.62
C THR A 71 -14.63 14.35 4.30
N HIS A 72 -14.15 15.08 5.30
CA HIS A 72 -13.01 16.00 5.14
C HIS A 72 -11.74 15.25 4.68
N THR A 73 -11.43 14.13 5.33
CA THR A 73 -10.24 13.32 5.02
C THR A 73 -10.35 12.64 3.67
N HIS A 74 -11.55 12.23 3.25
CA HIS A 74 -11.78 11.69 1.91
C HIS A 74 -11.38 12.69 0.82
N ASN A 75 -11.68 13.98 0.99
CA ASN A 75 -11.26 15.02 0.04
C ASN A 75 -9.73 15.11 -0.07
N ARG A 76 -8.99 14.88 1.03
CA ARG A 76 -7.53 14.78 1.01
C ARG A 76 -7.05 13.51 0.30
N PHE A 77 -7.67 12.36 0.58
CA PHE A 77 -7.39 11.11 -0.14
C PHE A 77 -7.60 11.25 -1.64
N ARG A 78 -8.65 11.93 -2.10
CA ARG A 78 -8.89 12.17 -3.52
C ARG A 78 -7.75 12.96 -4.18
N LYS A 79 -7.24 14.01 -3.51
CA LYS A 79 -6.10 14.79 -4.01
C LYS A 79 -4.84 13.94 -4.04
N PHE A 80 -4.57 13.20 -2.97
CA PHE A 80 -3.43 12.28 -2.89
C PHE A 80 -3.46 11.22 -3.99
N LEU A 81 -4.58 10.52 -4.17
CA LEU A 81 -4.69 9.44 -5.16
C LEU A 81 -4.58 9.96 -6.60
N ARG A 82 -5.00 11.20 -6.87
CA ARG A 82 -4.75 11.84 -8.17
C ARG A 82 -3.26 12.08 -8.38
N ALA A 83 -2.56 12.62 -7.38
CA ALA A 83 -1.12 12.86 -7.47
C ALA A 83 -0.33 11.56 -7.63
N VAL A 84 -0.75 10.46 -6.99
CA VAL A 84 -0.09 9.15 -7.15
C VAL A 84 -0.24 8.57 -8.57
N CYS A 85 -1.29 8.94 -9.29
CA CYS A 85 -1.49 8.53 -10.68
C CYS A 85 -0.78 9.44 -11.69
N ASP A 86 -0.27 10.59 -11.26
CA ASP A 86 0.42 11.55 -12.10
C ASP A 86 1.92 11.20 -12.14
N VAL A 87 2.26 10.20 -12.97
CA VAL A 87 3.60 9.65 -13.10
C VAL A 87 4.02 9.64 -14.58
N PRO A 88 5.32 9.78 -14.88
CA PRO A 88 5.81 9.71 -16.25
C PRO A 88 5.59 8.33 -16.85
N GLU A 89 5.53 8.28 -18.18
CA GLU A 89 5.50 7.02 -18.91
C GLU A 89 6.79 6.21 -18.66
N PRO A 90 6.76 4.87 -18.73
CA PRO A 90 7.91 4.02 -18.46
C PRO A 90 9.16 4.38 -19.28
N GLU A 91 9.00 4.73 -20.56
CA GLU A 91 10.09 5.10 -21.47
C GLU A 91 10.84 6.33 -20.97
N GLU A 92 10.10 7.37 -20.55
CA GLU A 92 10.67 8.57 -19.93
C GLU A 92 11.29 8.23 -18.57
N ARG A 93 10.61 7.43 -17.74
CA ARG A 93 11.06 7.10 -16.39
C ARG A 93 12.36 6.31 -16.37
N PHE A 94 12.51 5.36 -17.29
CA PHE A 94 13.66 4.46 -17.37
C PHE A 94 14.68 4.89 -18.43
N ASN A 95 14.41 5.95 -19.19
CA ASN A 95 15.21 6.39 -20.34
C ASN A 95 15.44 5.24 -21.34
N ILE A 96 14.37 4.51 -21.64
CA ILE A 96 14.41 3.37 -22.56
C ILE A 96 13.70 3.76 -23.85
N ASP A 97 14.36 3.47 -24.96
CA ASP A 97 13.86 3.60 -26.32
C ASP A 97 13.99 2.28 -27.09
N GLU A 98 13.59 2.28 -28.35
CA GLU A 98 13.63 1.11 -29.24
C GLU A 98 15.03 0.54 -29.50
N TYR A 99 16.10 1.33 -29.24
CA TYR A 99 17.49 0.91 -29.44
C TYR A 99 18.17 0.45 -28.16
N SER A 100 17.55 0.71 -27.01
CA SER A 100 18.12 0.45 -25.69
C SER A 100 18.50 -1.02 -25.50
N GLU A 101 17.72 -1.96 -26.05
CA GLU A 101 18.08 -3.40 -26.04
C GLU A 101 19.29 -3.73 -26.91
N THR A 102 19.46 -3.03 -28.04
CA THR A 102 20.59 -3.23 -28.96
C THR A 102 21.90 -2.73 -28.36
N LEU A 103 21.83 -1.80 -27.40
CA LEU A 103 22.98 -1.25 -26.67
C LEU A 103 23.41 -2.12 -25.48
N ILE A 104 22.66 -3.18 -25.15
CA ILE A 104 23.00 -4.07 -24.03
C ILE A 104 24.23 -4.91 -24.39
N LEU A 105 25.37 -4.59 -23.77
CA LEU A 105 26.64 -5.30 -23.97
C LEU A 105 26.66 -6.70 -23.34
N ASN A 106 25.93 -6.89 -22.23
CA ASN A 106 25.91 -8.13 -21.47
C ASN A 106 24.56 -8.82 -21.62
N ARG A 107 24.55 -10.08 -22.07
CA ARG A 107 23.31 -10.85 -22.17
C ARG A 107 22.63 -10.98 -20.80
N PRO A 108 21.32 -10.70 -20.68
CA PRO A 108 20.60 -10.85 -19.43
C PRO A 108 20.61 -12.32 -19.01
N VAL A 109 20.94 -12.56 -17.74
CA VAL A 109 20.91 -13.90 -17.13
C VAL A 109 19.77 -13.94 -16.12
N ILE A 110 18.86 -14.90 -16.28
CA ILE A 110 17.77 -15.15 -15.34
C ILE A 110 18.24 -16.17 -14.32
N TYR A 111 18.23 -15.79 -13.04
CA TYR A 111 18.49 -16.70 -11.92
C TYR A 111 17.17 -17.34 -11.51
N ILE A 112 17.04 -18.65 -11.74
CA ILE A 112 15.83 -19.42 -11.46
C ILE A 112 16.19 -20.79 -10.88
N SER A 113 15.53 -21.20 -9.80
CA SER A 113 15.66 -22.53 -9.23
C SER A 113 14.95 -23.58 -10.08
N ILE A 114 15.31 -24.86 -9.92
CA ILE A 114 14.62 -25.97 -10.60
C ILE A 114 13.12 -25.96 -10.27
N SER A 115 12.75 -25.68 -9.02
CA SER A 115 11.35 -25.62 -8.59
C SER A 115 10.57 -24.50 -9.26
N GLU A 116 11.15 -23.30 -9.34
CA GLU A 116 10.54 -22.18 -10.05
C GLU A 116 10.41 -22.49 -11.55
N LEU A 117 11.44 -23.08 -12.16
CA LEU A 117 11.42 -23.46 -13.57
C LEU A 117 10.30 -24.47 -13.88
N ILE A 118 10.14 -25.51 -13.05
CA ILE A 118 9.06 -26.49 -13.19
C ILE A 118 7.69 -25.81 -13.05
N ASN A 119 7.55 -24.89 -12.08
CA ASN A 119 6.28 -24.17 -11.87
C ASN A 119 5.96 -23.21 -13.00
N THR A 120 6.95 -22.52 -13.57
CA THR A 120 6.77 -21.61 -14.72
C THR A 120 6.45 -22.35 -16.02
N HIS A 121 6.97 -23.57 -16.20
CA HIS A 121 6.76 -24.35 -17.42
C HIS A 121 5.35 -24.96 -17.52
N ARG A 122 4.66 -25.15 -16.40
CA ARG A 122 3.28 -25.67 -16.35
C ARG A 122 2.27 -24.65 -16.85
#